data_AF-A0A534NP76-F1
#
_entry.id   AF-A0A534NP76-F1
#
_cell.length_a   1.000
_cell.length_b   1.000
_cell.length_c   1.000
_cell.angle_alpha   90.00
_cell.angle_beta   90.00
_cell.angle_gamma   90.00
#
_symmetry.space_group_name_H-M   'P 1'
#
loop_
_entity.id
_entity.type
_entity.pdbx_description
1 polymer ?
#
loop_
_entity_poly.entity_id
_entity_poly.type
_entity_poly.pdbx_seq_one_letter_code
_entity_poly.pdbx_strand_id
1 'polypeptide(L)' 'MTDFARSLRANFKLLDGGAGRIGLLRQAAFARFAELGLPTTQDEDWKYTNLAPLTQIQFAPPEEARP' A
#
# COMPACT_ATOMS: atom_id res chain seq x y z
N MET A 1 -0.13 -15.07 0.40
CA MET A 1 -0.13 -13.61 0.14
C MET A 1 -0.99 -13.37 -1.09
N THR A 2 -2.01 -12.52 -0.99
CA THR A 2 -2.91 -12.18 -2.12
C THR A 2 -2.14 -11.41 -3.21
N ASP A 3 -2.62 -11.46 -4.46
CA ASP A 3 -1.97 -10.77 -5.58
C ASP A 3 -1.97 -9.25 -5.41
N PHE A 4 -2.99 -8.71 -4.75
CA PHE A 4 -3.03 -7.30 -4.31
C PHE A 4 -1.83 -6.95 -3.42
N ALA A 5 -1.55 -7.75 -2.39
CA ALA A 5 -0.44 -7.49 -1.47
C ALA A 5 0.94 -7.60 -2.15
N ARG A 6 1.06 -8.49 -3.15
CA ARG A 6 2.28 -8.60 -3.97
C ARG A 6 2.48 -7.39 -4.87
N SER A 7 1.44 -6.97 -5.59
CA SER A 7 1.45 -5.79 -6.46
C SER A 7 1.73 -4.51 -5.68
N LEU A 8 1.06 -4.33 -4.54
CA LEU A 8 1.24 -3.17 -3.68
C LEU A 8 2.68 -3.05 -3.16
N ARG A 9 3.31 -4.17 -2.77
CA ARG A 9 4.73 -4.19 -2.34
C ARG A 9 5.67 -3.78 -3.48
N ALA A 10 5.42 -4.26 -4.70
CA ALA A 10 6.26 -3.94 -5.85
C ALA A 10 6.20 -2.43 -6.17
N ASN A 11 5.00 -1.85 -6.20
CA ASN A 11 4.81 -0.42 -6.42
C ASN A 11 5.38 0.42 -5.28
N PHE A 12 5.22 -0.02 -4.03
CA PHE A 12 5.73 0.72 -2.87
C PHE A 12 7.26 0.80 -2.86
N LYS A 13 7.96 -0.24 -3.34
CA LYS A 13 9.41 -0.19 -3.55
C LYS A 13 9.84 0.88 -4.56
N LEU A 14 9.01 1.18 -5.57
CA LEU A 14 9.30 2.27 -6.52
C LEU A 14 9.20 3.64 -5.87
N LEU A 15 8.40 3.78 -4.80
CA LEU A 15 8.26 5.01 -4.02
C LEU A 15 9.32 5.12 -2.91
N ASP A 16 10.13 4.09 -2.71
CA ASP A 16 11.18 4.08 -1.70
C ASP A 16 12.39 4.83 -2.26
N GLY A 17 12.45 6.13 -2.00
CA GLY A 17 13.46 7.08 -2.52
C GLY A 17 14.89 6.87 -2.01
N GLY A 18 15.31 5.62 -1.81
CA GLY A 18 16.65 5.22 -1.37
C GLY A 18 16.83 5.07 0.14
N ALA A 19 18.04 4.67 0.54
CA ALA A 19 18.45 4.27 1.90
C ALA A 19 18.51 5.42 2.95
N GLY A 20 17.74 6.48 2.76
CA GLY A 20 17.60 7.57 3.73
C GLY A 20 16.62 7.25 4.86
N ARG A 21 16.58 8.11 5.90
CA ARG A 21 15.70 7.96 7.07
C ARG A 21 14.22 7.80 6.70
N ILE A 22 13.75 8.47 5.66
CA ILE A 22 12.37 8.34 5.17
C ILE A 22 12.12 6.97 4.52
N GLY A 23 13.09 6.43 3.78
CA GLY A 23 12.95 5.10 3.17
C GLY A 23 12.83 4.01 4.24
N LEU A 24 13.64 4.09 5.30
CA LEU A 24 13.53 3.16 6.43
C LEU A 24 12.16 3.22 7.12
N LEU A 25 11.60 4.43 7.32
CA LEU A 25 10.25 4.58 7.87
C LEU A 25 9.17 4.00 6.95
N ARG A 26 9.30 4.20 5.64
CA ARG A 26 8.40 3.62 4.62
C ARG A 26 8.43 2.10 4.65
N GLN A 27 9.61 1.50 4.70
CA GLN A 27 9.76 0.04 4.78
C GLN A 27 9.12 -0.54 6.05
N ALA A 28 9.36 0.08 7.20
CA ALA A 28 8.78 -0.36 8.47
C ALA A 28 7.25 -0.25 8.47
N ALA A 29 6.70 0.87 8.00
CA ALA A 29 5.26 1.06 7.88
C ALA A 29 4.62 0.03 6.94
N PHE A 30 5.24 -0.25 5.79
CA PHE A 30 4.73 -1.24 4.84
C PHE A 30 4.79 -2.67 5.40
N ALA A 31 5.85 -3.03 6.13
CA ALA A 31 5.96 -4.34 6.76
C ALA A 31 4.78 -4.58 7.72
N ARG A 32 4.48 -3.59 8.58
CA ARG A 32 3.34 -3.66 9.49
C ARG A 32 2.01 -3.72 8.75
N PHE A 33 1.83 -2.91 7.70
CA PHE A 33 0.65 -2.97 6.86
C PHE A 33 0.45 -4.35 6.22
N ALA A 34 1.52 -5.01 5.77
CA ALA A 34 1.43 -6.33 5.14
C ALA A 34 0.98 -7.44 6.12
N GLU A 35 1.22 -7.27 7.42
CA GLU A 35 0.72 -8.17 8.47
C GLU A 35 -0.78 -7.96 8.73
N LEU A 36 -1.23 -6.71 8.74
CA LEU A 36 -2.61 -6.34 9.10
C LEU A 36 -3.57 -6.38 7.91
N GLY A 37 -3.10 -6.00 6.73
CA GLY A 37 -3.91 -5.81 5.53
C GLY A 37 -4.73 -4.52 5.53
N LEU A 38 -5.65 -4.41 4.57
CA LEU A 38 -6.69 -3.37 4.62
C LEU A 38 -7.74 -3.75 5.66
N PRO A 39 -8.27 -2.78 6.41
CA PRO A 39 -9.40 -3.00 7.29
C PRO A 39 -10.65 -3.38 6.50
N THR A 40 -11.56 -4.03 7.18
CA THR A 40 -12.85 -4.50 6.67
C THR A 40 -13.99 -3.75 7.36
N THR A 41 -15.21 -3.86 6.85
CA THR A 41 -16.39 -3.30 7.52
C THR A 41 -16.76 -4.02 8.84
N GLN A 42 -16.03 -5.08 9.21
CA GLN A 42 -16.15 -5.73 10.53
C GLN A 42 -15.32 -5.00 11.59
N ASP A 43 -14.33 -4.21 11.19
CA ASP A 43 -13.58 -3.34 12.09
C ASP A 43 -14.48 -2.13 12.44
N GLU A 44 -14.71 -1.89 13.73
CA GLU A 44 -15.68 -0.87 14.19
C GLU A 44 -15.38 0.53 13.62
N ASP A 45 -14.11 0.91 13.56
CA ASP A 45 -13.66 2.19 12.98
C ASP A 45 -13.93 2.31 11.46
N TRP A 46 -14.21 1.19 10.78
CA TRP A 46 -14.38 1.10 9.33
C TRP A 46 -15.78 0.63 8.90
N LYS A 47 -16.71 0.48 9.85
CA LYS A 47 -18.07 -0.03 9.61
C LYS A 47 -18.81 0.69 8.47
N TYR A 48 -18.58 1.98 8.29
CA TYR A 48 -19.24 2.81 7.27
C TYR A 48 -18.37 3.12 6.04
N THR A 49 -17.15 2.55 5.97
CA THR A 49 -16.18 2.82 4.91
C THR A 49 -15.65 1.51 4.33
N ASN A 50 -16.32 1.01 3.29
CA ASN A 50 -15.91 -0.22 2.64
C ASN A 50 -14.71 -0.02 1.70
N LEU A 51 -13.56 -0.60 2.05
CA LEU A 51 -12.33 -0.55 1.24
C LEU A 51 -12.16 -1.73 0.28
N ALA A 52 -13.05 -2.72 0.28
CA ALA A 52 -12.95 -3.86 -0.63
C ALA A 52 -12.80 -3.46 -2.11
N PRO A 53 -13.48 -2.40 -2.64
CA PRO A 53 -13.29 -1.97 -4.02
C PRO A 53 -11.84 -1.56 -4.36
N LEU A 54 -11.07 -1.04 -3.40
CA LEU A 54 -9.68 -0.64 -3.64
C LEU A 54 -8.79 -1.84 -3.99
N THR A 55 -9.13 -3.04 -3.51
CA THR A 55 -8.36 -4.26 -3.81
C THR A 55 -8.48 -4.69 -5.28
N GLN A 56 -9.48 -4.18 -5.99
CA GLN A 56 -9.75 -4.48 -7.39
C GLN A 56 -9.09 -3.46 -8.33
N ILE A 57 -8.57 -2.35 -7.80
CA ILE A 57 -7.90 -1.32 -8.57
C ILE A 57 -6.42 -1.68 -8.70
N GLN A 58 -5.93 -1.72 -9.93
CA GLN A 58 -4.50 -1.82 -10.20
C GLN A 58 -3.86 -0.44 -10.12
N PHE A 59 -3.33 -0.11 -8.95
CA PHE A 59 -2.55 1.12 -8.79
C PHE A 59 -1.24 1.03 -9.58
N ALA A 60 -0.87 2.14 -10.22
CA ALA A 60 0.42 2.33 -10.84
C ALA A 60 0.93 3.73 -10.47
N PRO A 61 2.25 3.93 -10.35
CA PRO A 61 2.82 5.28 -10.33
C PRO A 61 2.33 6.06 -11.56
N PRO A 62 2.20 7.39 -11.47
CA PRO A 62 1.97 8.19 -12.65
C PRO A 62 3.08 7.90 -13.68
N GLU A 63 2.71 7.77 -14.95
CA GLU A 63 3.69 7.84 -16.03
C GLU A 63 4.45 9.16 -15.84
N GLU A 64 5.78 9.11 -15.76
CA GLU A 64 6.63 10.28 -15.48
C GLU A 64 6.06 11.52 -16.18
N ALA A 65 5.64 12.54 -15.42
CA ALA A 65 5.62 13.89 -15.96
C ALA A 65 7.08 14.30 -16.12
N ARG A 66 7.71 13.80 -17.20
CA ARG A 66 9.03 14.22 -17.61
C ARG A 66 8.92 15.72 -17.92
N PRO A 67 9.71 16.59 -17.25
CA PRO A 67 9.71 18.00 -17.59
C PRO A 67 10.13 18.23 -19.04
#